data_AF-A0AAV7MK72-F1
#
_entry.id   AF-A0AAV7MK72-F1
#
_cell.length_a   1.000
_cell.length_b   1.000
_cell.length_c   1.000
_cell.angle_alpha   90.00
_cell.angle_beta   90.00
_cell.angle_gamma   90.00
#
_symmetry.space_group_name_H-M   'P 1'
#
loop_
_entity.id
_entity.type
_entity.pdbx_description
1 polymer ?
#
loop_
_entity_poly.entity_id
_entity_poly.type
_entity_poly.pdbx_seq_one_letter_code
_entity_poly.pdbx_strand_id
1 'polypeptide(L)'
;MCSRAETEIIYFRMAALGDETCLLQAELVNYERVKEYCLKVLKKEGENFKALYRSGVAFYHLGDYDNALYYLKEARSRQPTDTNVIRYIQLAEMKLSRCAQREKEAS
;
A
#
# COMPACT_ATOMS: atom_id res chain seq x y z
N MET A 1 -20.41 3.02 -26.00
CA MET A 1 -20.14 3.61 -24.67
C MET A 1 -19.80 2.46 -23.74
N CYS A 2 -18.57 1.95 -23.81
CA CYS A 2 -18.13 0.86 -22.94
C CYS A 2 -17.97 1.42 -21.53
N SER A 3 -18.69 0.82 -20.59
CA SER A 3 -18.77 1.26 -19.20
C SER A 3 -17.36 1.33 -18.60
N ARG A 4 -17.03 2.47 -18.01
CA ARG A 4 -15.79 2.72 -17.23
C ARG A 4 -15.54 1.65 -16.15
N ALA A 5 -16.58 0.90 -15.77
CA ALA A 5 -16.55 -0.25 -14.88
C ALA A 5 -15.86 -1.51 -15.48
N GLU A 6 -15.88 -1.71 -16.80
CA GLU A 6 -15.24 -2.90 -17.41
C GLU A 6 -13.71 -2.81 -17.35
N THR A 7 -13.14 -1.60 -17.48
CA THR A 7 -11.70 -1.36 -17.27
C THR A 7 -11.29 -1.60 -15.82
N GLU A 8 -12.15 -1.28 -14.85
CA GLU A 8 -11.90 -1.56 -13.43
C GLU A 8 -11.95 -3.07 -13.11
N ILE A 9 -12.77 -3.84 -13.81
CA ILE A 9 -12.85 -5.31 -13.67
C ILE A 9 -11.61 -6.00 -14.28
N ILE A 10 -11.05 -5.46 -15.37
CA ILE A 10 -9.79 -5.97 -15.94
C ILE A 10 -8.63 -5.75 -14.96
N TYR A 11 -8.56 -4.58 -14.32
CA TYR A 11 -7.67 -4.33 -13.17
C TYR A 11 -7.93 -5.29 -12.00
N PHE A 12 -9.21 -5.59 -11.73
CA PHE A 12 -9.64 -6.49 -10.66
C PHE A 12 -9.16 -7.93 -10.85
N ARG A 13 -9.04 -8.39 -12.10
CA ARG A 13 -8.59 -9.76 -12.43
C ARG A 13 -7.07 -9.86 -12.57
N MET A 14 -6.41 -8.78 -12.98
CA MET A 14 -4.94 -8.74 -13.09
C MET A 14 -4.22 -8.67 -11.75
N ALA A 15 -4.79 -8.06 -10.70
CA ALA A 15 -4.12 -8.06 -9.40
C ALA A 15 -4.16 -9.41 -8.67
N ALA A 16 -5.10 -10.29 -9.03
CA ALA A 16 -5.21 -11.65 -8.49
C ALA A 16 -4.32 -12.66 -9.23
N LEU A 17 -3.98 -12.40 -10.49
CA LEU A 17 -3.08 -13.21 -11.29
C LEU A 17 -1.68 -12.61 -11.24
N GLY A 18 -0.92 -12.92 -10.19
CA GLY A 18 0.51 -13.22 -10.23
C GLY A 18 1.55 -12.20 -10.74
N ASP A 19 1.24 -11.33 -11.69
CA ASP A 19 2.23 -10.62 -12.48
C ASP A 19 2.66 -9.31 -11.78
N GLU A 20 3.89 -9.33 -11.31
CA GLU A 20 4.54 -8.26 -10.54
C GLU A 20 4.89 -7.01 -11.36
N THR A 21 4.54 -6.97 -12.65
CA THR A 21 5.10 -6.00 -13.60
C THR A 21 4.11 -4.96 -14.14
N CYS A 22 2.79 -5.15 -14.06
CA CYS A 22 1.88 -4.34 -14.89
C CYS A 22 1.32 -3.05 -14.23
N LEU A 23 1.49 -2.86 -12.91
CA LEU A 23 0.92 -1.68 -12.22
C LEU A 23 1.91 -0.50 -12.07
N LEU A 24 3.17 -0.66 -12.49
CA LEU A 24 4.21 0.35 -12.30
C LEU A 24 4.36 1.34 -13.47
N GLN A 25 3.64 1.17 -14.57
CA GLN A 25 3.89 1.89 -15.82
C GLN A 25 2.84 2.95 -16.21
N ALA A 26 1.83 3.24 -15.37
CA ALA A 26 0.88 4.31 -15.67
C ALA A 26 1.30 5.61 -14.96
N GLU A 27 1.71 6.61 -15.73
CA GLU A 27 2.37 7.89 -15.40
C GLU A 27 1.78 8.77 -14.26
N LEU A 28 0.74 8.37 -13.54
CA LEU A 28 0.26 9.06 -12.34
C LEU A 28 -0.29 8.02 -11.36
N VAL A 29 0.58 7.42 -10.53
CA VAL A 29 0.15 6.45 -9.51
C VAL A 29 -0.74 7.17 -8.49
N ASN A 30 -2.04 6.99 -8.63
CA ASN A 30 -3.02 7.50 -7.67
C ASN A 30 -3.06 6.56 -6.45
N TYR A 31 -2.28 6.91 -5.43
CA TYR A 31 -2.19 6.12 -4.19
C TYR A 31 -3.52 6.00 -3.43
N GLU A 32 -4.45 6.94 -3.58
CA GLU A 32 -5.79 6.81 -2.98
C GLU A 32 -6.57 5.65 -3.58
N ARG A 33 -6.53 5.50 -4.91
CA ARG A 33 -7.16 4.37 -5.60
C ARG A 33 -6.49 3.05 -5.26
N VAL A 34 -5.16 3.05 -5.18
CA VAL A 34 -4.39 1.85 -4.76
C VAL A 34 -4.80 1.42 -3.36
N LYS A 35 -4.88 2.37 -2.42
CA LYS A 35 -5.38 2.15 -1.05
C LYS A 35 -6.77 1.53 -1.08
N GLU A 36 -7.74 2.18 -1.74
CA GLU A 36 -9.13 1.70 -1.78
C GLU A 36 -9.23 0.28 -2.36
N TYR A 37 -8.51 0.02 -3.44
CA TYR A 37 -8.47 -1.30 -4.08
C TYR A 37 -7.90 -2.36 -3.14
N CYS A 38 -6.74 -2.10 -2.54
CA CYS A 38 -6.10 -3.07 -1.67
C CYS A 38 -6.95 -3.36 -0.43
N LEU A 39 -7.62 -2.35 0.14
CA LEU A 39 -8.57 -2.55 1.24
C LEU A 39 -9.78 -3.41 0.82
N LYS A 40 -10.29 -3.26 -0.40
CA LYS A 40 -11.35 -4.15 -0.94
C LYS A 40 -10.87 -5.59 -1.07
N VAL A 41 -9.63 -5.79 -1.51
CA VAL A 41 -9.01 -7.12 -1.57
C VAL A 41 -8.87 -7.70 -0.17
N LEU A 42 -8.34 -6.94 0.79
CA LEU A 42 -8.21 -7.40 2.19
C LEU A 42 -9.55 -7.75 2.83
N LYS A 43 -10.65 -7.07 2.47
CA LYS A 43 -11.99 -7.47 2.94
C LYS A 43 -12.44 -8.84 2.43
N LYS A 44 -11.96 -9.28 1.26
CA LYS A 44 -12.28 -10.59 0.67
C LYS A 44 -11.25 -11.66 1.05
N GLU A 45 -9.98 -11.26 1.07
CA GLU A 45 -8.80 -12.06 1.32
C GLU A 45 -8.03 -11.39 2.47
N GLY A 46 -8.47 -11.63 3.70
CA GLY A 46 -8.00 -10.97 4.93
C GLY A 46 -6.48 -10.95 5.14
N GLU A 47 -5.76 -11.81 4.44
CA GLU A 47 -4.37 -12.13 4.71
C GLU A 47 -3.46 -12.09 3.47
N ASN A 48 -3.94 -11.47 2.38
CA ASN A 48 -3.15 -11.39 1.15
C ASN A 48 -1.92 -10.48 1.34
N PHE A 49 -0.72 -11.09 1.36
CA PHE A 49 0.55 -10.38 1.52
C PHE A 49 0.73 -9.22 0.53
N LYS A 50 0.43 -9.44 -0.77
CA LYS A 50 0.59 -8.41 -1.80
C LYS A 50 -0.34 -7.22 -1.54
N ALA A 51 -1.56 -7.47 -1.08
CA ALA A 51 -2.51 -6.42 -0.73
C ALA A 51 -2.09 -5.66 0.54
N LEU A 52 -1.57 -6.35 1.57
CA LEU A 52 -1.03 -5.72 2.78
C LEU A 52 0.16 -4.80 2.44
N TYR A 53 1.15 -5.33 1.70
CA TYR A 53 2.32 -4.57 1.29
C TYR A 53 1.94 -3.34 0.44
N ARG A 54 1.11 -3.53 -0.60
CA ARG A 54 0.67 -2.43 -1.47
C ARG A 54 -0.18 -1.38 -0.73
N SER A 55 -1.00 -1.80 0.23
CA SER A 55 -1.73 -0.86 1.11
C SER A 55 -0.75 -0.02 1.91
N GLY A 56 0.22 -0.66 2.57
CA GLY A 56 1.23 0.02 3.38
C GLY A 56 2.05 1.04 2.59
N VAL A 57 2.50 0.68 1.39
CA VAL A 57 3.18 1.59 0.46
C VAL A 57 2.27 2.75 0.04
N ALA A 58 1.00 2.50 -0.26
CA ALA A 58 0.05 3.56 -0.62
C ALA A 58 -0.16 4.54 0.53
N PHE A 59 -0.39 4.07 1.76
CA PHE A 59 -0.51 4.92 2.95
C PHE A 59 0.76 5.75 3.18
N TYR A 60 1.94 5.16 3.01
CA TYR A 60 3.21 5.87 3.13
C TYR A 60 3.31 7.06 2.16
N HIS A 61 2.92 6.87 0.90
CA HIS A 61 2.93 7.94 -0.10
C HIS A 61 1.81 8.97 0.09
N LEU A 62 0.71 8.59 0.75
CA LEU A 62 -0.34 9.52 1.17
C LEU A 62 0.02 10.32 2.43
N GLY A 63 1.15 10.02 3.08
CA GLY A 63 1.62 10.71 4.30
C GLY A 63 1.03 10.17 5.60
N ASP A 64 0.17 9.15 5.53
CA ASP A 64 -0.40 8.48 6.69
C ASP A 64 0.53 7.36 7.14
N TYR A 65 1.55 7.74 7.91
CA TYR A 65 2.63 6.84 8.32
C TYR A 65 2.17 5.83 9.38
N ASP A 66 1.16 6.14 10.20
CA ASP A 66 0.61 5.23 11.19
C ASP A 66 -0.06 4.03 10.53
N ASN A 67 -0.98 4.27 9.57
CA ASN A 67 -1.59 3.18 8.81
C ASN A 67 -0.57 2.46 7.93
N ALA A 68 0.40 3.19 7.35
CA ALA A 68 1.48 2.56 6.59
C ALA A 68 2.21 1.50 7.42
N LEU A 69 2.60 1.85 8.65
CA LEU A 69 3.29 0.92 9.55
C LEU A 69 2.42 -0.25 9.96
N TYR A 70 1.14 -0.03 10.21
CA TYR A 70 0.19 -1.10 10.52
C TYR A 70 0.18 -2.17 9.41
N TYR A 71 -0.11 -1.78 8.17
CA TYR A 71 -0.20 -2.72 7.05
C TYR A 71 1.15 -3.35 6.68
N LEU A 72 2.26 -2.61 6.80
CA LEU A 72 3.60 -3.16 6.55
C LEU A 72 4.02 -4.16 7.62
N LYS A 73 3.65 -3.95 8.90
CA LYS A 73 3.93 -4.92 9.97
C LYS A 73 3.12 -6.20 9.79
N GLU A 74 1.86 -6.08 9.36
CA GLU A 74 1.05 -7.23 8.95
C GLU A 74 1.66 -7.94 7.75
N ALA A 75 2.16 -7.23 6.74
CA ALA A 75 2.90 -7.85 5.63
C ALA A 75 4.16 -8.59 6.13
N ARG A 76 4.92 -7.99 7.06
CA ARG A 76 6.12 -8.56 7.65
C ARG A 76 5.83 -9.81 8.48
N SER A 77 4.69 -9.89 9.17
CA SER A 77 4.33 -11.10 9.91
C SER A 77 4.13 -12.30 8.98
N ARG A 78 3.75 -12.06 7.72
CA ARG A 78 3.59 -13.10 6.69
C ARG A 78 4.89 -13.43 5.98
N GLN A 79 5.66 -12.42 5.60
CA GLN A 79 6.97 -12.59 4.97
C GLN A 79 8.04 -11.78 5.72
N PRO A 80 8.58 -12.33 6.81
CA PRO A 80 9.53 -11.61 7.67
C PRO A 80 10.88 -11.36 7.00
N THR A 81 11.19 -12.09 5.93
CA THR A 81 12.45 -11.99 5.17
C THR A 81 12.36 -11.06 3.97
N ASP A 82 11.18 -10.49 3.67
CA ASP A 82 11.03 -9.59 2.53
C ASP A 82 11.73 -8.25 2.82
N THR A 83 12.80 -7.99 2.08
CA THR A 83 13.65 -6.81 2.23
C THR A 83 12.94 -5.51 1.84
N ASN A 84 11.96 -5.57 0.92
CA ASN A 84 11.18 -4.39 0.55
C ASN A 84 10.27 -3.97 1.70
N VAL A 85 9.58 -4.91 2.33
CA VAL A 85 8.74 -4.65 3.50
C VAL A 85 9.57 -4.04 4.63
N ILE A 86 10.72 -4.64 4.95
CA ILE A 86 11.61 -4.11 5.99
C ILE A 86 12.06 -2.68 5.67
N ARG A 87 12.45 -2.42 4.41
CA ARG A 87 12.87 -1.09 3.96
C ARG A 87 11.75 -0.06 4.10
N TYR A 88 10.52 -0.39 3.71
CA TYR A 88 9.40 0.53 3.83
C TYR A 88 9.00 0.80 5.28
N ILE A 89 9.10 -0.19 6.18
CA ILE A 89 8.90 0.02 7.62
C ILE A 89 9.90 1.05 8.15
N GLN A 90 11.18 0.88 7.86
CA GLN A 90 12.23 1.81 8.30
C GLN A 90 11.99 3.22 7.74
N LEU A 91 11.63 3.33 6.46
CA LEU A 91 11.29 4.61 5.83
C LEU A 91 10.10 5.30 6.52
N ALA A 92 9.04 4.54 6.81
CA ALA A 92 7.85 5.04 7.50
C ALA A 92 8.16 5.48 8.94
N GLU A 93 8.91 4.69 9.72
CA GLU A 93 9.33 5.03 11.09
C GLU A 93 10.17 6.31 11.12
N MET A 94 11.13 6.45 10.20
CA MET A 94 11.94 7.67 10.09
C MET A 94 11.12 8.90 9.69
N LYS A 95 10.06 8.74 8.89
CA LYS A 95 9.17 9.84 8.50
C LYS A 95 8.24 10.24 9.65
N LEU A 96 7.64 9.26 10.33
CA LEU A 96 6.78 9.47 11.48
C LEU A 96 7.53 10.17 12.62
N SER A 97 8.74 9.71 12.93
CA SER A 97 9.59 10.34 13.96
C SER A 97 9.89 11.81 13.64
N ARG A 98 10.09 12.15 12.36
CA ARG A 98 10.32 13.53 11.91
C ARG A 98 9.07 14.39 11.93
N CYS A 99 7.89 13.83 11.67
CA CYS A 99 6.61 14.56 11.82
C CYS A 99 6.29 14.81 13.29
N ALA A 100 6.41 13.80 14.15
CA ALA A 100 6.14 13.93 15.59
C ALA A 100 7.08 14.95 16.28
N GLN A 101 8.34 15.04 15.84
CA GLN A 101 9.29 16.05 16.34
C GLN A 101 8.85 17.48 15.96
N ARG A 102 8.34 17.67 14.73
CA ARG A 102 7.87 18.99 14.25
C ARG A 102 6.59 19.43 14.95
N GLU A 103 5.71 18.52 15.32
CA GLU A 103 4.50 18.85 16.09
C GLU A 103 4.83 19.29 17.53
N LYS A 104 5.86 18.69 18.15
CA LYS A 104 6.35 19.10 19.47
C LYS A 104 7.11 20.43 19.48
N GLU A 105 7.76 20.79 18.39
CA GLU A 105 8.45 22.09 18.26
C GLU A 105 7.52 23.24 17.87
N ALA A 106 6.32 22.91 17.35
CA ALA A 106 5.28 23.88 16.97
C ALA A 106 4.22 24.11 18.05
N SER A 107 4.36 23.51 19.24
CA SER A 107 3.45 23.65 20.39
C SER A 107 4.06 24.36 21.59
#